data_AF-Q2GFN9-F1
#
_entry.id   AF-Q2GFN9-F1
#
_cell.length_a   1.000
_cell.length_b   1.000
_cell.length_c   1.000
_cell.angle_alpha   90.00
_cell.angle_beta   90.00
_cell.angle_gamma   90.00
#
_symmetry.space_group_name_H-M   'P 1'
#
loop_
_entity.id
_entity.type
_entity.pdbx_description
1 polymer ?
#
loop_
_entity_poly.entity_id
_entity_poly.type
_entity_poly.pdbx_seq_one_letter_code
_entity_poly.pdbx_strand_id
1 'polypeptide(L)'
;MSAVLVSKINLMIEAGKANPGPKIASVLGPRGIPMPKFCKEFNDITSGEGKQYKVGDLVTARISIYNDKSYSFTISDSPVSYLLKKAAAIDKGSVNPGKDNVGKIKMSAVYEIAKRKMSDMNADTVEAAAKMVIGTASSMGIVVVEE
;
A
#
# COMPACT_ATOMS: atom_id res chain seq x y z
N MET A 1 -9.68 0.01 -31.26
CA MET A 1 -9.81 1.42 -30.86
C MET A 1 -9.26 1.54 -29.45
N SER A 2 -8.17 2.28 -29.31
CA SER A 2 -7.29 2.27 -28.14
C SER A 2 -7.96 2.94 -26.95
N ALA A 3 -8.20 2.22 -25.87
CA ALA A 3 -8.64 2.81 -24.61
C ALA A 3 -7.49 3.71 -24.08
N VAL A 4 -7.56 5.01 -24.38
CA VAL A 4 -6.55 5.97 -23.93
C VAL A 4 -6.75 6.20 -22.44
N LEU A 5 -5.69 5.97 -21.68
CA LEU A 5 -5.69 6.15 -20.23
C LEU A 5 -5.71 7.65 -19.93
N VAL A 6 -6.80 8.12 -19.33
CA VAL A 6 -7.03 9.55 -19.07
C VAL A 6 -6.33 9.97 -17.79
N SER A 7 -6.41 9.16 -16.74
CA SER A 7 -5.70 9.44 -15.48
C SER A 7 -5.49 8.20 -14.63
N LYS A 8 -4.36 8.20 -13.91
CA LYS A 8 -4.06 7.24 -12.85
C LYS A 8 -4.17 7.96 -11.52
N ILE A 9 -4.89 7.34 -10.58
CA ILE A 9 -5.09 7.85 -9.24
C ILE A 9 -4.65 6.77 -8.27
N ASN A 10 -3.81 7.14 -7.30
CA ASN A 10 -3.44 6.27 -6.20
C ASN A 10 -4.18 6.73 -4.96
N LEU A 11 -5.02 5.86 -4.40
CA LEU A 11 -5.80 6.12 -3.20
C LEU A 11 -5.41 5.14 -2.10
N MET A 12 -5.14 5.64 -0.91
CA MET A 12 -4.92 4.82 0.28
C MET A 12 -6.25 4.67 1.03
N ILE A 13 -6.69 3.43 1.21
CA ILE A 13 -7.97 3.07 1.84
C ILE A 13 -7.72 1.93 2.83
N GLU A 14 -8.43 1.94 3.96
CA GLU A 14 -8.36 0.84 4.93
C GLU A 14 -9.07 -0.40 4.36
N ALA A 15 -8.38 -1.55 4.39
CA ALA A 15 -8.94 -2.81 3.94
C ALA A 15 -10.19 -3.20 4.75
N GLY A 16 -11.26 -3.59 4.04
CA GLY A 16 -12.54 -4.02 4.65
C GLY A 16 -13.39 -2.90 5.28
N LYS A 17 -12.93 -1.64 5.24
CA LYS A 17 -13.67 -0.47 5.75
C LYS A 17 -13.66 0.68 4.73
N ALA A 18 -13.83 0.39 3.44
CA ALA A 18 -14.02 1.45 2.47
C ALA A 18 -15.38 2.12 2.68
N ASN A 19 -15.37 3.26 3.36
CA ASN A 19 -16.49 4.19 3.44
C ASN A 19 -16.26 5.35 2.48
N PRO A 20 -17.32 5.89 1.85
CA PRO A 20 -17.23 7.07 0.97
C PRO A 20 -16.91 8.32 1.81
N GLY A 21 -15.65 8.44 2.23
CA GLY A 21 -15.15 9.57 2.98
C GLY A 21 -14.84 10.77 2.08
N PRO A 22 -14.68 11.96 2.67
CA PRO A 22 -14.39 13.20 1.93
C PRO A 22 -13.11 13.11 1.08
N LYS A 23 -12.11 12.33 1.52
CA LYS A 23 -10.86 12.08 0.77
C LYS A 23 -11.09 11.30 -0.53
N ILE A 24 -11.94 10.27 -0.49
CA ILE A 24 -12.27 9.46 -1.68
C ILE A 24 -13.19 10.27 -2.61
N ALA A 25 -14.14 11.01 -2.03
CA ALA A 25 -15.05 11.89 -2.77
C ALA A 25 -14.32 13.01 -3.52
N SER A 26 -13.33 13.66 -2.90
CA SER A 26 -12.56 14.74 -3.53
C SER A 26 -11.72 14.26 -4.72
N VAL A 27 -11.36 12.98 -4.75
CA VAL A 27 -10.45 12.42 -5.75
C VAL A 27 -11.23 11.70 -6.87
N LEU A 28 -12.28 10.95 -6.53
CA LEU A 28 -13.11 10.21 -7.49
C LEU A 28 -14.32 11.00 -8.01
N GLY A 29 -14.85 11.92 -7.21
CA GLY A 29 -16.00 12.77 -7.56
C GLY A 29 -15.81 13.59 -8.84
N PRO A 30 -14.71 14.35 -9.02
CA PRO A 30 -14.51 15.13 -10.25
C PRO A 30 -14.30 14.27 -11.51
N ARG A 31 -14.15 12.95 -11.36
CA ARG A 31 -13.93 12.00 -12.47
C ARG A 31 -15.16 11.15 -12.79
N GLY A 32 -16.28 11.33 -12.07
CA GLY A 32 -17.55 10.68 -12.37
C GLY A 32 -17.58 9.18 -12.07
N ILE A 33 -16.71 8.67 -11.19
CA ILE A 33 -16.72 7.26 -10.79
C ILE A 33 -17.82 7.04 -9.73
N PRO A 34 -18.67 6.00 -9.87
CA PRO A 34 -19.66 5.66 -8.85
C PRO A 34 -18.99 5.18 -7.55
N MET A 35 -18.83 6.09 -6.59
CA MET A 35 -18.16 5.82 -5.31
C MET A 35 -18.74 4.63 -4.53
N PRO A 36 -20.08 4.43 -4.45
CA PRO A 36 -20.64 3.28 -3.74
C PRO A 36 -20.33 1.95 -4.41
N LYS A 37 -20.28 1.92 -5.75
CA LYS A 37 -19.93 0.72 -6.52
C LYS A 37 -18.47 0.36 -6.29
N PHE A 38 -17.58 1.35 -6.36
CA PHE A 38 -16.16 1.16 -6.07
C PHE A 38 -15.91 0.71 -4.63
N CYS A 39 -16.55 1.33 -3.63
CA CYS A 39 -16.37 0.92 -2.23
C CYS A 39 -16.85 -0.51 -2.00
N LYS A 40 -17.93 -0.94 -2.67
CA LYS A 40 -18.44 -2.31 -2.60
C LYS A 40 -17.49 -3.30 -3.26
N GLU A 41 -17.11 -3.07 -4.52
CA GLU A 41 -16.13 -3.89 -5.25
C GLU A 41 -14.79 -4.00 -4.50
N PHE A 42 -14.32 -2.89 -3.92
CA PHE A 42 -13.12 -2.87 -3.10
C PHE A 42 -13.30 -3.67 -1.81
N ASN A 43 -14.44 -3.54 -1.12
CA ASN A 43 -14.72 -4.34 0.06
C ASN A 43 -14.88 -5.82 -0.29
N ASP A 44 -15.50 -6.18 -1.40
CA ASP A 44 -15.61 -7.57 -1.86
C ASP A 44 -14.24 -8.18 -2.17
N ILE A 45 -13.32 -7.44 -2.81
CA ILE A 45 -11.96 -7.94 -3.07
C ILE A 45 -11.08 -7.93 -1.82
N THR A 46 -11.25 -6.94 -0.94
CA THR A 46 -10.46 -6.85 0.31
C THR A 46 -11.01 -7.72 1.44
N SER A 47 -12.28 -8.14 1.37
CA SER A 47 -12.95 -9.04 2.33
C SER A 47 -13.08 -10.47 1.80
N GLY A 48 -12.96 -10.67 0.49
CA GLY A 48 -13.00 -11.96 -0.18
C GLY A 48 -11.80 -12.83 0.20
N GLU A 49 -12.10 -14.09 0.53
CA GLU A 49 -11.19 -15.12 1.01
C GLU A 49 -9.91 -15.24 0.17
N GLY A 50 -8.76 -14.84 0.73
CA GLY A 50 -7.48 -15.24 0.16
C GLY A 50 -6.31 -14.28 0.33
N LYS A 51 -5.71 -14.33 1.53
CA LYS A 51 -4.31 -13.98 1.83
C LYS A 51 -3.98 -12.47 1.98
N GLN A 52 -3.30 -12.22 3.10
CA GLN A 52 -2.35 -11.14 3.37
C GLN A 52 -2.81 -9.75 3.83
N TYR A 53 -4.08 -9.50 4.15
CA TYR A 53 -4.50 -8.18 4.67
C TYR A 53 -5.17 -8.33 6.04
N LYS A 54 -4.60 -7.74 7.10
CA LYS A 54 -5.34 -7.64 8.36
C LYS A 54 -6.38 -6.53 8.17
N VAL A 55 -7.61 -6.79 8.58
CA VAL A 55 -8.68 -5.79 8.63
C VAL A 55 -8.15 -4.55 9.37
N GLY A 56 -8.16 -3.38 8.70
CA GLY A 56 -7.56 -2.14 9.23
C GLY A 56 -6.12 -1.83 8.79
N ASP A 57 -5.49 -2.62 7.93
CA ASP A 57 -4.26 -2.22 7.26
C ASP A 57 -4.57 -1.28 6.07
N LEU A 58 -3.76 -0.23 5.90
CA LEU A 58 -3.86 0.74 4.81
C LEU A 58 -3.39 0.11 3.50
N VAL A 59 -4.29 -0.16 2.56
CA VAL A 59 -3.94 -0.68 1.23
C VAL A 59 -4.01 0.43 0.19
N THR A 60 -3.25 0.28 -0.90
CA THR A 60 -3.21 1.28 -1.98
C THR A 60 -4.01 0.77 -3.18
N ALA A 61 -5.12 1.43 -3.49
CA ALA A 61 -5.88 1.21 -4.72
C ALA A 61 -5.33 2.11 -5.83
N ARG A 62 -4.82 1.51 -6.90
CA ARG A 62 -4.46 2.22 -8.13
C ARG A 62 -5.65 2.17 -9.08
N ILE A 63 -6.31 3.29 -9.28
CA ILE A 63 -7.45 3.42 -10.18
C ILE A 63 -6.97 4.05 -11.49
N SER A 64 -7.17 3.33 -12.58
CA SER A 64 -6.96 3.80 -13.96
C SER A 64 -8.31 4.12 -14.58
N ILE A 65 -8.44 5.35 -15.08
CA ILE A 65 -9.66 5.86 -15.69
C ILE A 65 -9.45 5.95 -17.19
N TYR A 66 -10.39 5.41 -17.94
CA TYR A 66 -10.41 5.43 -19.40
C TYR A 66 -11.41 6.46 -19.92
N ASN A 67 -11.25 6.87 -21.18
CA ASN A 67 -12.02 7.95 -21.79
C ASN A 67 -13.51 7.60 -22.00
N ASP A 68 -13.84 6.31 -22.01
CA ASP A 68 -15.20 5.76 -22.10
C ASP A 68 -15.94 5.76 -20.75
N LYS A 69 -15.36 6.39 -19.70
CA LYS A 69 -15.83 6.33 -18.30
C LYS A 69 -15.71 4.95 -17.68
N SER A 70 -15.04 4.00 -18.34
CA SER A 70 -14.64 2.76 -17.70
C SER A 70 -13.53 3.05 -16.69
N TYR A 71 -13.58 2.36 -15.55
CA TYR A 71 -12.52 2.38 -14.56
C TYR A 71 -12.00 0.96 -14.38
N SER A 72 -10.69 0.83 -14.27
CA SER A 72 -10.04 -0.39 -13.78
C SER A 72 -9.28 -0.03 -12.53
N PHE A 73 -9.34 -0.88 -11.52
CA PHE A 73 -8.56 -0.68 -10.32
C PHE A 73 -7.78 -1.93 -9.98
N THR A 74 -6.56 -1.73 -9.49
CA THR A 74 -5.71 -2.79 -8.97
C THR A 74 -5.43 -2.45 -7.52
N ILE A 75 -5.66 -3.42 -6.63
CA ILE A 75 -5.32 -3.28 -5.22
C ILE A 75 -3.89 -3.77 -5.07
N SER A 76 -3.04 -2.94 -4.49
CA SER A 76 -1.68 -3.31 -4.10
C SER A 76 -1.56 -3.38 -2.59
N ASP A 77 -0.68 -4.28 -2.12
CA ASP A 77 -0.50 -4.46 -0.69
C ASP A 77 -0.06 -3.17 0.00
N SER A 78 -0.42 -3.10 1.28
CA SER A 78 -0.02 -2.11 2.27
C SER A 78 1.38 -1.60 2.02
N PRO A 79 1.60 -0.27 2.02
CA PRO A 79 2.90 0.29 1.73
C PRO A 79 3.93 -0.29 2.70
N VAL A 80 5.12 -0.61 2.19
CA VAL A 80 6.23 -1.15 3.00
C VAL A 80 6.43 -0.27 4.24
N SER A 81 6.29 1.05 4.07
CA SER A 81 6.34 2.04 5.13
C SER A 81 5.40 1.76 6.30
N TYR A 82 4.16 1.31 6.04
CA TYR A 82 3.20 1.00 7.09
C TYR A 82 3.52 -0.32 7.80
N LEU A 83 3.91 -1.35 7.04
CA LEU A 83 4.33 -2.64 7.61
C LEU A 83 5.57 -2.49 8.49
N LEU A 84 6.54 -1.68 8.05
CA LEU A 84 7.74 -1.36 8.81
C LEU A 84 7.44 -0.56 10.07
N LYS A 85 6.52 0.42 10.00
CA LYS A 85 6.05 1.15 11.19
C LYS A 85 5.41 0.22 12.22
N LYS A 86 4.57 -0.72 11.76
CA LYS A 86 3.94 -1.73 12.61
C LYS A 86 4.94 -2.70 13.22
N ALA A 87 5.93 -3.14 12.44
CA ALA A 87 7.01 -4.01 12.92
C ALA A 87 7.97 -3.31 13.89
N ALA A 88 8.19 -2.00 13.71
CA ALA A 88 8.99 -1.17 14.62
C ALA A 88 8.18 -0.61 15.80
N ALA A 89 6.87 -0.84 15.86
CA ALA A 89 5.94 -0.27 16.84
C ALA A 89 6.01 1.27 16.95
N ILE A 90 6.13 1.96 15.81
CA ILE A 90 6.19 3.43 15.73
C ILE A 90 5.00 4.01 14.94
N ASP A 91 4.45 5.13 15.42
CA ASP A 91 3.35 5.83 14.72
C ASP A 91 3.85 6.80 13.65
N LYS A 92 5.01 7.46 13.90
CA LYS A 92 5.61 8.45 13.00
C LYS A 92 7.00 7.99 12.53
N GLY A 93 7.28 8.24 11.25
CA GLY A 93 8.63 8.06 10.71
C GLY A 93 9.54 9.21 11.15
N SER A 94 10.85 9.04 10.96
CA SER A 94 11.84 10.07 11.27
C SER A 94 11.61 11.33 10.44
N VAL A 95 11.68 12.48 11.10
CA VAL A 95 11.61 13.80 10.45
C VAL A 95 12.93 14.11 9.73
N ASN A 96 14.06 13.56 10.21
CA ASN A 96 15.38 13.67 9.60
C ASN A 96 16.02 12.27 9.45
N PRO A 97 15.75 11.58 8.33
CA PRO A 97 16.36 10.29 8.03
C PRO A 97 17.89 10.40 8.08
N GLY A 98 18.54 9.54 8.89
CA GLY A 98 20.00 9.49 9.05
C GLY A 98 20.56 10.27 10.25
N LYS A 99 19.78 11.17 10.88
CA LYS A 99 20.14 11.79 12.17
C LYS A 99 19.33 11.21 13.33
N ASP A 100 18.02 11.09 13.14
CA ASP A 100 17.11 10.59 14.16
C ASP A 100 16.67 9.17 13.80
N ASN A 101 17.13 8.19 14.59
CA ASN A 101 16.69 6.81 14.47
C ASN A 101 15.45 6.62 15.33
N VAL A 102 14.31 6.37 14.68
CA VAL A 102 13.00 6.29 15.36
C VAL A 102 12.60 4.87 15.74
N GLY A 103 13.27 3.85 15.21
CA GLY A 103 12.95 2.46 15.53
C GLY A 103 14.02 1.48 15.09
N LYS A 104 13.94 0.25 15.61
CA LYS A 104 14.80 -0.87 15.22
C LYS A 104 13.92 -2.05 14.78
N ILE A 105 14.33 -2.73 13.72
CA ILE A 105 13.69 -3.97 13.26
C ILE A 105 14.74 -5.05 13.05
N LYS A 106 14.34 -6.31 13.27
CA LYS A 106 15.19 -7.46 12.99
C LYS A 106 15.18 -7.81 11.51
N MET A 107 16.30 -8.36 11.03
CA MET A 107 16.41 -8.93 9.68
C MET A 107 15.30 -9.96 9.40
N SER A 108 14.95 -10.80 10.37
CA SER A 108 13.87 -11.81 10.23
C SER A 108 12.52 -11.18 9.88
N ALA A 109 12.16 -10.07 10.52
CA ALA A 109 10.91 -9.35 10.24
C ALA A 109 10.93 -8.72 8.84
N VAL A 110 12.10 -8.26 8.38
CA VAL A 110 12.27 -7.76 7.00
C VAL A 110 12.01 -8.87 5.99
N TYR A 111 12.53 -10.07 6.22
CA TYR A 111 12.28 -11.23 5.36
C TYR A 111 10.81 -11.65 5.35
N GLU A 112 10.12 -11.62 6.49
CA GLU A 112 8.68 -11.91 6.54
C GLU A 112 7.85 -10.87 5.78
N ILE A 113 8.18 -9.58 5.94
CA ILE A 113 7.54 -8.48 5.19
C ILE A 113 7.82 -8.62 3.70
N ALA A 114 9.07 -8.94 3.32
CA ALA A 114 9.46 -9.14 1.94
C ALA A 114 8.72 -10.32 1.30
N LYS A 115 8.62 -11.47 1.99
CA LYS A 115 7.87 -12.64 1.53
C LYS A 115 6.38 -12.36 1.37
N ARG A 116 5.80 -11.61 2.32
CA ARG A 116 4.40 -11.19 2.23
C ARG A 116 4.20 -10.32 0.99
N LYS A 117 4.99 -9.25 0.87
CA LYS A 117 4.86 -8.29 -0.22
C LYS A 117 5.41 -8.77 -1.57
N MET A 118 5.94 -9.98 -1.65
CA MET A 118 6.59 -10.48 -2.86
C MET A 118 5.65 -10.54 -4.06
N SER A 119 4.34 -10.79 -3.82
CA SER A 119 3.32 -10.79 -4.87
C SER A 119 3.07 -9.40 -5.50
N ASP A 120 3.42 -8.32 -4.79
CA ASP A 120 3.23 -6.93 -5.21
C ASP A 120 4.55 -6.23 -5.59
N MET A 121 5.69 -6.86 -5.32
CA MET A 121 7.01 -6.33 -5.66
C MET A 121 7.49 -6.90 -6.99
N ASN A 122 8.09 -6.03 -7.81
CA ASN A 122 8.76 -6.44 -9.04
C ASN A 122 10.16 -7.02 -8.75
N ALA A 123 10.30 -7.82 -7.70
CA ALA A 123 11.56 -8.39 -7.25
C ALA A 123 11.63 -9.87 -7.67
N ASP A 124 12.69 -10.25 -8.37
CA ASP A 124 12.88 -11.63 -8.85
C ASP A 124 13.25 -12.60 -7.72
N THR A 125 13.87 -12.10 -6.65
CA THR A 125 14.33 -12.90 -5.49
C THR A 125 13.89 -12.29 -4.17
N VAL A 126 13.74 -13.15 -3.15
CA VAL A 126 13.39 -12.73 -1.78
C VAL A 126 14.45 -11.78 -1.21
N GLU A 127 15.71 -11.95 -1.60
CA GLU A 127 16.82 -11.07 -1.21
C GLU A 127 16.71 -9.68 -1.83
N ALA A 128 16.32 -9.60 -3.11
CA ALA A 128 16.06 -8.32 -3.77
C ALA A 128 14.88 -7.60 -3.09
N ALA A 129 13.80 -8.32 -2.79
CA ALA A 129 12.68 -7.80 -2.03
C ALA A 129 13.11 -7.30 -0.63
N ALA A 130 13.94 -8.07 0.08
CA ALA A 130 14.49 -7.67 1.37
C ALA A 130 15.32 -6.39 1.26
N LYS A 131 16.20 -6.25 0.26
CA LYS A 131 16.98 -5.02 0.01
C LYS A 131 16.08 -3.80 -0.22
N MET A 132 14.99 -3.95 -0.97
CA MET A 132 14.02 -2.86 -1.18
C MET A 132 13.33 -2.45 0.14
N VAL A 133 13.01 -3.43 0.98
CA VAL A 133 12.43 -3.17 2.31
C VAL A 133 13.45 -2.49 3.24
N ILE A 134 14.72 -2.91 3.23
CA ILE A 134 15.82 -2.27 3.98
C ILE A 134 16.01 -0.82 3.53
N GLY A 135 16.03 -0.56 2.23
CA GLY A 135 16.14 0.81 1.70
C GLY A 135 14.98 1.70 2.17
N THR A 136 13.77 1.15 2.21
CA THR A 136 12.60 1.88 2.73
C THR A 136 12.70 2.12 4.25
N ALA A 137 13.20 1.15 5.02
CA ALA A 137 13.44 1.30 6.46
C ALA A 137 14.46 2.41 6.74
N SER A 138 15.57 2.42 6.01
CA SER A 138 16.61 3.45 6.10
C SER A 138 16.06 4.84 5.80
N SER A 139 15.26 4.99 4.73
CA SER A 139 14.63 6.27 4.37
C SER A 139 13.64 6.79 5.42
N MET A 140 13.16 5.93 6.33
CA MET A 140 12.28 6.32 7.43
C MET A 140 13.00 6.48 8.77
N GLY A 141 14.32 6.27 8.82
CA GLY A 141 15.10 6.28 10.06
C GLY A 141 14.88 5.05 10.94
N ILE A 142 14.54 3.91 10.34
CA ILE A 142 14.48 2.62 11.04
C ILE A 142 15.78 1.87 10.78
N VAL A 143 16.47 1.50 11.86
CA VAL A 143 17.72 0.74 11.79
C VAL A 143 17.40 -0.76 11.73
N VAL A 144 17.98 -1.44 10.75
CA VAL A 144 17.90 -2.90 10.66
C VAL A 144 19.05 -3.48 11.49
N VAL A 145 18.72 -4.36 12.44
CA VAL A 145 19.70 -5.03 13.29
C VAL A 145 19.80 -6.51 12.87
N GLU A 146 21.02 -6.96 12.65
CA GLU A 146 21.38 -8.38 12.47
C GLU A 146 21.59 -9.01 13.85
N GLU A 147 20.49 -9.36 14.55
CA GLU A 147 20.53 -10.16 15.79
C GLU A 147 19.46 -11.26 15.79
#